data_AF-K3WYI1-F1
#
_entry.id   AF-K3WYI1-F1
#
_cell.length_a   1.000
_cell.length_b   1.000
_cell.length_c   1.000
_cell.angle_alpha   90.00
_cell.angle_beta   90.00
_cell.angle_gamma   90.00
#
_symmetry.space_group_name_H-M   'P 1'
#
loop_
_entity.id
_entity.type
_entity.pdbx_description
1 polymer ?
#
loop_
_entity_poly.entity_id
_entity_poly.type
_entity_poly.pdbx_seq_one_letter_code
_entity_poly.pdbx_strand_id
1 'polypeptide(L)'
;MCPHSTPSAAPSSVIHPLDPITADEVQSMKQILADAGYAGSSLRYSYVMLREPDHATLDKFCSGDPVPREIGVLLLDQNTNVAREMVVDIPTRSIVY
;
A
#
# COMPACT_ATOMS: atom_id res chain seq x y z
N MET A 1 35.38 10.07 -0.82
CA MET A 1 33.99 9.66 -1.08
C MET A 1 33.87 8.19 -0.73
N CYS A 2 33.08 7.85 0.29
CA CYS A 2 32.87 6.45 0.65
C CYS A 2 32.02 5.76 -0.45
N PRO A 3 32.31 4.50 -0.81
CA PRO A 3 31.44 3.77 -1.73
C PRO A 3 30.10 3.52 -1.04
N HIS A 4 29.01 3.99 -1.64
CA HIS A 4 27.66 3.65 -1.20
C HIS A 4 27.36 2.25 -1.72
N SER A 5 27.11 1.30 -0.81
CA SER A 5 26.62 -0.03 -1.19
C SER A 5 25.37 0.13 -2.04
N THR A 6 25.34 -0.54 -3.19
CA THR A 6 24.14 -0.62 -4.03
C THR A 6 23.04 -1.29 -3.20
N PRO A 7 21.85 -0.66 -3.05
CA PRO A 7 20.77 -1.28 -2.30
C PRO A 7 20.35 -2.58 -3.00
N SER A 8 20.14 -3.64 -2.20
CA SER A 8 19.56 -4.89 -2.70
C SER A 8 18.20 -4.61 -3.31
N ALA A 9 17.90 -5.24 -4.45
CA ALA A 9 16.61 -5.10 -5.11
C ALA A 9 15.47 -5.48 -4.15
N ALA A 10 14.42 -4.66 -4.12
CA ALA A 10 13.21 -4.96 -3.37
C ALA A 10 12.57 -6.26 -3.91
N PRO A 11 11.89 -7.04 -3.06
CA PRO A 11 11.19 -8.24 -3.50
C PRO A 11 10.16 -7.88 -4.57
N SER A 12 10.16 -8.64 -5.67
CA SER A 12 9.25 -8.45 -6.80
C SER A 12 7.93 -9.21 -6.65
N SER A 13 7.79 -10.02 -5.61
CA SER A 13 6.61 -10.84 -5.35
C SER A 13 6.32 -10.91 -3.85
N VAL A 14 5.05 -10.71 -3.50
CA VAL A 14 4.54 -10.86 -2.14
C VAL A 14 4.24 -12.35 -1.90
N ILE A 15 4.87 -12.94 -0.90
CA ILE A 15 4.71 -14.35 -0.51
C ILE A 15 4.23 -14.52 0.93
N HIS A 16 4.36 -13.48 1.75
CA HIS A 16 3.94 -13.45 3.13
C HIS A 16 3.11 -12.18 3.43
N PRO A 17 2.08 -12.23 4.30
CA PRO A 17 1.25 -11.06 4.57
C PRO A 17 1.99 -9.85 5.14
N LEU A 18 3.10 -10.10 5.83
CA LEU A 18 3.99 -9.07 6.41
C LEU A 18 5.14 -8.63 5.50
N ASP A 19 5.21 -9.11 4.25
CA ASP A 19 6.21 -8.61 3.32
C ASP A 19 6.03 -7.10 3.09
N PRO A 20 7.11 -6.32 2.92
CA PRO A 20 7.00 -4.90 2.62
C PRO A 20 6.12 -4.62 1.40
N ILE A 21 5.50 -3.44 1.33
CA ILE A 21 4.77 -3.02 0.13
C ILE A 21 5.73 -2.95 -1.06
N THR A 22 5.33 -3.58 -2.17
CA THR A 22 6.07 -3.58 -3.43
C THR A 22 5.71 -2.36 -4.29
N ALA A 23 6.56 -2.04 -5.26
CA ALA A 23 6.29 -0.93 -6.19
C ALA A 23 5.01 -1.15 -7.01
N ASP A 24 4.74 -2.39 -7.44
CA ASP A 24 3.53 -2.73 -8.21
C ASP A 24 2.25 -2.55 -7.39
N GLU A 25 2.31 -2.82 -6.08
CA GLU A 25 1.20 -2.56 -5.16
C GLU A 25 0.96 -1.07 -4.94
N VAL A 26 2.03 -0.26 -4.81
CA VAL A 26 1.90 1.21 -4.76
C VAL A 26 1.23 1.72 -6.04
N GLN A 27 1.61 1.19 -7.20
CA GLN A 27 1.04 1.60 -8.49
C GLN A 27 -0.43 1.18 -8.60
N SER A 28 -0.75 -0.02 -8.15
CA SER A 28 -2.13 -0.53 -8.10
C SER A 28 -3.01 0.30 -7.18
N MET A 29 -2.51 0.63 -5.98
CA MET A 29 -3.19 1.49 -5.02
C MET A 29 -3.47 2.88 -5.61
N LYS A 30 -2.47 3.50 -6.26
CA LYS A 30 -2.65 4.80 -6.95
C LYS A 30 -3.71 4.72 -8.03
N GLN A 31 -3.77 3.64 -8.80
CA GLN A 31 -4.78 3.45 -9.84
C GLN A 31 -6.18 3.31 -9.23
N ILE A 32 -6.35 2.50 -8.18
CA ILE A 32 -7.64 2.32 -7.50
C ILE A 32 -8.15 3.66 -6.94
N LEU A 33 -7.27 4.44 -6.31
CA LEU A 33 -7.61 5.79 -5.83
C LEU A 33 -7.96 6.75 -6.97
N ALA A 34 -7.22 6.70 -8.08
CA ALA A 34 -7.50 7.51 -9.26
C ALA A 34 -8.86 7.17 -9.89
N ASP A 35 -9.18 5.89 -10.01
CA ASP A 35 -10.46 5.39 -10.52
C ASP A 35 -11.63 5.86 -9.63
N ALA A 36 -11.39 6.06 -8.33
CA ALA A 36 -12.34 6.62 -7.37
C ALA A 36 -12.36 8.17 -7.33
N GLY A 37 -11.60 8.84 -8.20
CA GLY A 37 -11.55 10.32 -8.29
C GLY A 37 -10.53 10.99 -7.37
N TYR A 38 -9.70 10.22 -6.64
CA TYR A 38 -8.63 10.74 -5.79
C TYR A 38 -7.29 10.80 -6.51
N ALA A 39 -7.29 11.45 -7.68
CA ALA A 39 -6.09 11.77 -8.44
C ALA A 39 -6.00 13.27 -8.73
N GLY A 40 -4.78 13.77 -8.88
CA GLY A 40 -4.56 15.16 -9.23
C GLY A 40 -3.23 15.70 -8.72
N SER A 41 -2.85 16.86 -9.25
CA SER A 41 -1.59 17.52 -8.92
C SER A 41 -1.57 18.14 -7.53
N SER A 42 -2.72 18.37 -6.89
CA SER A 42 -2.81 18.91 -5.51
C SER A 42 -2.77 17.83 -4.43
N LEU A 43 -3.02 16.57 -4.77
CA LEU A 43 -3.05 15.47 -3.81
C LEU A 43 -1.63 15.00 -3.49
N ARG A 44 -1.35 14.80 -2.20
CA ARG A 44 -0.08 14.26 -1.69
C ARG A 44 -0.37 13.06 -0.80
N TYR A 45 0.40 11.99 -1.03
CA TYR A 45 0.44 10.83 -0.15
C TYR A 45 1.36 11.17 1.01
N SER A 46 0.81 11.52 2.18
CA SER A 46 1.61 11.81 3.37
C SER A 46 1.95 10.55 4.17
N TYR A 47 1.17 9.48 3.97
CA TYR A 47 1.40 8.17 4.57
C TYR A 47 0.93 7.08 3.61
N VAL A 48 1.75 6.05 3.43
CA VAL A 48 1.43 4.81 2.69
C VAL A 48 2.10 3.67 3.43
N MET A 49 1.32 2.81 4.06
CA MET A 49 1.84 1.68 4.84
C MET A 49 0.97 0.45 4.70
N LEU A 50 1.60 -0.70 4.89
CA LEU A 50 0.90 -1.98 4.97
C LEU A 50 -0.01 -1.91 6.19
N ARG A 51 -1.28 -2.27 6.00
CA ARG A 51 -2.13 -2.63 7.13
C ARG A 51 -1.91 -4.10 7.38
N GLU A 52 -1.09 -4.37 8.39
CA GLU A 52 -0.81 -5.74 8.79
C GLU A 52 -2.12 -6.45 9.15
N PRO A 53 -2.34 -7.68 8.68
CA PRO A 53 -3.50 -8.46 9.09
C PRO A 53 -3.52 -8.65 10.60
N ASP A 54 -4.69 -8.91 11.15
CA ASP A 54 -4.80 -9.24 12.57
C ASP A 54 -4.05 -10.53 12.92
N HIS A 55 -3.74 -10.70 14.22
CA HIS A 55 -3.00 -11.86 14.70
C HIS A 55 -3.70 -13.18 14.37
N ALA A 56 -5.04 -13.22 14.41
CA ALA A 56 -5.80 -14.44 14.13
C ALA A 56 -5.68 -14.88 12.66
N THR A 57 -5.51 -13.93 11.74
CA THR A 57 -5.26 -14.16 10.32
C THR A 57 -3.83 -14.61 10.09
N LEU A 58 -2.86 -13.95 10.74
CA LEU A 58 -1.44 -14.32 10.67
C LEU A 58 -1.17 -15.72 11.24
N ASP A 59 -1.79 -16.06 12.38
CA ASP A 59 -1.63 -17.36 13.05
C ASP A 59 -2.12 -18.54 12.18
N LYS A 60 -3.05 -18.27 11.25
CA LYS A 60 -3.63 -19.28 10.36
C LYS A 60 -2.94 -19.33 8.99
N PHE A 61 -2.15 -18.33 8.64
CA PHE A 61 -1.53 -18.23 7.33
C PHE A 61 -0.51 -19.34 7.11
N CYS A 62 -0.63 -20.05 5.99
CA CYS A 62 0.34 -21.01 5.50
C CYS A 62 0.89 -20.56 4.14
N SER A 63 2.15 -20.89 3.85
CA SER A 63 2.72 -20.62 2.52
C SER A 63 1.89 -21.28 1.42
N GLY A 64 1.46 -20.47 0.45
CA GLY A 64 0.56 -20.89 -0.64
C GLY A 64 -0.88 -20.40 -0.47
N ASP A 65 -1.26 -19.93 0.71
CA ASP A 65 -2.56 -19.27 0.91
C ASP A 65 -2.61 -17.93 0.17
N PRO A 66 -3.81 -17.46 -0.22
CA PRO A 66 -4.00 -16.09 -0.66
C PRO A 66 -3.50 -15.09 0.38
N VAL A 67 -2.71 -14.12 -0.05
CA VAL A 67 -2.14 -13.12 0.86
C VAL A 67 -3.15 -11.98 1.06
N PRO A 68 -3.73 -11.80 2.27
CA PRO A 68 -4.56 -10.64 2.57
C PRO A 68 -3.69 -9.38 2.49
N ARG A 69 -4.20 -8.35 1.81
CA ARG A 69 -3.34 -7.23 1.44
C ARG A 69 -4.09 -5.90 1.37
N GLU A 70 -4.02 -5.18 2.46
CA GLU A 70 -4.57 -3.84 2.61
C GLU A 70 -3.44 -2.80 2.74
N ILE A 71 -3.61 -1.65 2.09
CA ILE A 71 -2.71 -0.50 2.20
C ILE A 71 -3.49 0.66 2.81
N GLY A 72 -3.00 1.16 3.94
CA GLY A 72 -3.47 2.39 4.56
C GLY A 72 -2.83 3.59 3.89
N VAL A 73 -3.63 4.59 3.57
CA VAL A 73 -3.22 5.79 2.85
C VAL A 73 -3.74 7.03 3.55
N LEU A 74 -2.88 8.02 3.76
CA LEU A 74 -3.29 9.38 4.13
C LEU A 74 -3.07 10.30 2.92
N LEU A 75 -4.18 10.80 2.37
CA LEU A 75 -4.19 11.75 1.26
C LEU A 75 -4.43 13.16 1.80
N LEU A 76 -3.49 14.07 1.52
CA LEU A 76 -3.64 15.49 1.76
C LEU A 76 -3.97 16.20 0.45
N ASP A 77 -5.08 16.93 0.41
CA ASP A 77 -5.36 17.89 -0.66
C ASP A 77 -4.80 19.27 -0.30
N GLN A 78 -3.77 19.70 -1.00
CA GLN A 78 -3.10 20.98 -0.74
C GLN A 78 -3.99 22.19 -1.06
N ASN A 79 -5.01 22.05 -1.91
CA ASN A 79 -5.89 23.17 -2.24
C ASN A 79 -6.88 23.47 -1.12
N THR A 80 -7.39 22.42 -0.47
CA THR A 80 -8.41 22.52 0.59
C THR A 80 -7.84 22.36 2.00
N ASN A 81 -6.59 21.90 2.12
CA ASN A 81 -5.95 21.51 3.38
C ASN A 81 -6.72 20.41 4.13
N VAL A 82 -7.45 19.55 3.39
CA VAL A 82 -8.17 18.41 3.95
C VAL A 82 -7.32 17.16 3.81
N ALA A 83 -7.12 16.45 4.93
CA ALA A 83 -6.55 15.11 4.95
C ALA A 83 -7.66 14.06 5.02
N ARG A 84 -7.53 12.98 4.25
CA ARG A 84 -8.40 11.81 4.27
C ARG A 84 -7.57 10.56 4.46
N GLU A 85 -7.93 9.78 5.49
CA GLU A 85 -7.44 8.42 5.63
C GLU A 85 -8.31 7.49 4.79
N MET A 86 -7.68 6.54 4.11
CA MET A 86 -8.34 5.53 3.30
C MET A 86 -7.63 4.20 3.45
N VAL A 87 -8.36 3.11 3.22
CA VAL A 87 -7.80 1.77 3.12
C VAL A 87 -8.13 1.15 1.77
N VAL A 88 -7.10 0.68 1.09
CA VAL A 88 -7.21 0.03 -0.21
C VAL A 88 -6.91 -1.45 -0.07
N ASP A 89 -7.88 -2.29 -0.39
CA ASP A 89 -7.69 -3.73 -0.56
C ASP A 89 -7.17 -4.00 -1.98
N ILE A 90 -5.94 -4.52 -2.06
CA ILE A 90 -5.23 -4.72 -3.33
C ILE A 90 -5.79 -5.92 -4.12
N PRO A 91 -6.04 -7.10 -3.52
CA PRO A 91 -6.55 -8.26 -4.24
C PRO A 91 -7.94 -8.03 -4.84
N THR A 92 -8.83 -7.35 -4.11
CA THR A 92 -10.20 -7.04 -4.57
C THR A 92 -10.28 -5.76 -5.39
N ARG A 93 -9.20 -4.97 -5.42
CA ARG A 93 -9.12 -3.65 -6.09
C ARG A 93 -10.21 -2.68 -5.64
N SER A 94 -10.37 -2.50 -4.34
CA SER A 94 -11.43 -1.67 -3.78
C SER A 94 -10.96 -0.80 -2.61
N ILE A 95 -11.69 0.28 -2.35
CA ILE A 95 -11.53 1.09 -1.14
C ILE A 95 -12.50 0.54 -0.10
N VAL A 96 -11.99 0.12 1.05
CA VAL A 96 -12.77 -0.59 2.09
C VAL A 96 -13.01 0.26 3.35
N TYR A 97 -12.37 1.42 3.43
CA TYR A 97 -12.58 2.44 4.46
C TYR A 97 -12.17 3.82 3.91
#